data_AF-A0A2N9H770-F1
#
_entry.id   AF-A0A2N9H770-F1
#
_cell.length_a   1.000
_cell.length_b   1.000
_cell.length_c   1.000
_cell.angle_alpha   90.00
_cell.angle_beta   90.00
_cell.angle_gamma   90.00
#
_symmetry.space_group_name_H-M   'P 1'
#
loop_
_entity.id
_entity.type
_entity.pdbx_description
1 polymer ?
#
loop_
_entity_poly.entity_id
_entity_poly.type
_entity_poly.pdbx_seq_one_letter_code
_entity_poly.pdbx_strand_id
1 'polypeptide(L)'
;MKVTEDVLKEICSPHEDPPFCLQALKSDPRTPFVDLVGLTNISIHLADVVMNKTFAMIGPLVNETADPKLKVQYDLCSQLYDSNVAAIESAKNVWKAGNYLIIIDMAEGCLTDCSDCEDAISIAASFPSGTKE
;
A
#
# COMPACT_ATOMS: atom_id res chain seq x y z
N MET A 1 -25.40 6.45 8.55
CA MET A 1 -25.57 7.26 7.33
C MET A 1 -24.70 6.63 6.25
N LYS A 2 -25.24 6.33 5.06
CA LYS A 2 -24.44 5.74 3.99
C LYS A 2 -23.53 6.78 3.34
N VAL A 3 -22.40 6.34 2.81
CA VAL A 3 -21.48 7.18 2.06
C VAL A 3 -22.14 7.62 0.75
N THR A 4 -22.09 8.92 0.48
CA THR A 4 -22.59 9.52 -0.77
C THR A 4 -21.40 9.83 -1.69
N GLU A 5 -21.71 10.12 -2.96
CA GLU A 5 -20.73 10.60 -3.93
C GLU A 5 -19.98 11.85 -3.47
N ASP A 6 -20.67 12.78 -2.79
CA ASP A 6 -20.04 14.00 -2.30
C ASP A 6 -19.10 13.72 -1.13
N VAL A 7 -19.45 12.77 -0.25
CA VAL A 7 -18.55 12.29 0.82
C VAL A 7 -17.30 11.63 0.22
N LEU A 8 -17.43 10.82 -0.84
CA LEU A 8 -16.26 10.25 -1.52
C LEU A 8 -15.35 11.32 -2.11
N LYS A 9 -15.92 12.36 -2.72
CA LYS A 9 -15.13 13.49 -3.25
C LYS A 9 -14.42 14.25 -2.14
N GLU A 10 -15.09 14.49 -1.01
CA GLU A 10 -14.48 15.13 0.15
C GLU A 10 -13.27 14.32 0.65
N ILE A 11 -13.46 13.01 0.85
CA ILE A 11 -12.40 12.07 1.26
C ILE A 11 -11.23 12.06 0.27
N CYS A 12 -11.50 12.03 -1.03
CA CYS A 12 -10.46 11.91 -2.05
C CYS A 12 -9.79 13.24 -2.41
N SER A 13 -10.41 14.39 -2.17
CA SER A 13 -9.87 15.70 -2.55
C SER A 13 -8.49 16.06 -1.98
N PRO A 14 -8.10 15.67 -0.73
CA PRO A 14 -6.77 15.96 -0.21
C PRO A 14 -5.70 14.95 -0.64
N HIS A 15 -6.05 13.85 -1.32
CA HIS A 15 -5.07 12.85 -1.76
C HIS A 15 -4.28 13.35 -2.96
N GLU A 16 -3.07 12.81 -3.16
CA GLU A 16 -2.18 13.20 -4.27
C GLU A 16 -2.81 12.94 -5.64
N ASP A 17 -3.58 11.85 -5.77
CA ASP A 17 -4.34 11.50 -6.97
C ASP A 17 -5.83 11.30 -6.63
N PRO A 18 -6.63 12.38 -6.62
CA PRO A 18 -8.07 12.29 -6.33
C PRO A 18 -8.85 11.41 -7.33
N PRO A 19 -8.61 11.47 -8.66
CA PRO A 19 -9.22 10.53 -9.60
C PRO A 19 -8.95 9.06 -9.28
N PHE A 20 -7.70 8.70 -8.97
CA PHE A 20 -7.35 7.35 -8.57
C PHE A 20 -8.05 6.94 -7.27
N CYS A 21 -8.06 7.82 -6.24
CA CYS A 21 -8.77 7.55 -5.00
C CYS A 21 -10.26 7.22 -5.23
N LEU A 22 -10.94 8.03 -6.05
CA LEU A 22 -12.34 7.81 -6.39
C LEU A 22 -12.53 6.48 -7.14
N GLN A 23 -11.66 6.18 -8.10
CA GLN A 23 -11.69 4.93 -8.85
C GLN A 23 -11.47 3.71 -7.94
N ALA A 24 -10.49 3.79 -7.04
CA ALA A 24 -10.15 2.72 -6.11
C ALA A 24 -11.33 2.42 -5.19
N LEU A 25 -11.90 3.42 -4.52
CA LEU A 25 -13.05 3.23 -3.62
C LEU A 25 -14.28 2.69 -4.37
N LYS A 26 -14.53 3.16 -5.61
CA LYS A 26 -15.65 2.68 -6.44
C LYS A 26 -15.44 1.31 -7.06
N SER A 27 -14.22 0.77 -7.01
CA SER A 27 -13.95 -0.58 -7.51
C SER A 27 -14.64 -1.66 -6.68
N ASP A 28 -14.95 -1.37 -5.41
CA ASP A 28 -15.75 -2.25 -4.57
C ASP A 28 -17.25 -1.96 -4.73
N PRO A 29 -18.06 -2.93 -5.18
CA PRO A 29 -19.49 -2.73 -5.39
C PRO A 29 -20.28 -2.48 -4.09
N ARG A 30 -19.68 -2.69 -2.91
CA ARG A 30 -20.30 -2.45 -1.61
C ARG A 30 -20.23 -0.98 -1.19
N THR A 31 -19.33 -0.19 -1.76
CA THR A 31 -19.10 1.23 -1.43
C THR A 31 -20.37 2.08 -1.31
N PRO A 32 -21.35 2.03 -2.23
CA PRO A 32 -22.57 2.85 -2.10
C PRO A 32 -23.54 2.40 -0.99
N PHE A 33 -23.28 1.24 -0.36
CA PHE A 33 -24.18 0.64 0.62
C PHE A 33 -23.68 0.71 2.06
N VAL A 34 -22.43 1.15 2.27
CA VAL A 34 -21.78 1.22 3.58
C VAL A 34 -21.76 2.64 4.14
N ASP A 35 -21.57 2.75 5.45
CA ASP A 35 -21.20 4.01 6.13
C ASP A 35 -19.67 4.17 6.16
N LEU A 36 -19.16 5.20 6.83
CA LEU A 36 -17.71 5.45 6.93
C LEU A 36 -16.96 4.28 7.58
N VAL A 37 -17.57 3.58 8.54
CA VAL A 37 -16.96 2.42 9.19
C VAL A 37 -16.82 1.26 8.20
N GLY A 38 -17.86 0.99 7.41
CA GLY A 38 -17.77 0.01 6.34
C GLY A 38 -16.83 0.44 5.21
N LEU A 39 -16.74 1.74 4.92
CA LEU A 39 -15.78 2.28 3.95
C LEU A 39 -14.34 2.07 4.42
N THR A 40 -14.03 2.25 5.70
CA THR A 40 -12.71 1.92 6.27
C THR A 40 -12.34 0.46 6.01
N ASN A 41 -13.28 -0.47 6.19
CA ASN A 41 -13.03 -1.89 5.93
C ASN A 41 -12.82 -2.18 4.43
N ILE A 42 -13.53 -1.48 3.55
CA ILE A 42 -13.30 -1.55 2.10
C ILE A 42 -11.88 -1.06 1.78
N SER A 43 -11.46 0.09 2.31
CA SER A 43 -10.10 0.62 2.09
C SER A 43 -9.01 -0.34 2.59
N ILE A 44 -9.18 -0.91 3.79
CA ILE A 44 -8.27 -1.94 4.33
C ILE A 44 -8.20 -3.15 3.39
N HIS A 45 -9.34 -3.62 2.88
CA HIS A 45 -9.37 -4.74 1.95
C HIS A 45 -8.69 -4.45 0.61
N LEU A 46 -8.91 -3.26 0.05
CA LEU A 46 -8.25 -2.85 -1.19
C LEU A 46 -6.73 -2.78 -1.01
N ALA A 47 -6.26 -2.21 0.11
CA ALA A 47 -4.85 -2.19 0.47
C ALA A 47 -4.28 -3.61 0.62
N ASP A 48 -4.99 -4.50 1.32
CA ASP A 48 -4.61 -5.90 1.52
C ASP A 48 -4.38 -6.64 0.18
N VAL A 49 -5.29 -6.47 -0.77
CA VAL A 49 -5.21 -7.09 -2.10
C VAL A 49 -3.98 -6.59 -2.86
N VAL A 50 -3.75 -5.27 -2.87
CA VAL A 50 -2.61 -4.69 -3.59
C VAL A 50 -1.29 -5.06 -2.91
N MET A 51 -1.21 -4.97 -1.59
CA MET A 51 0.00 -5.26 -0.83
C MET A 51 0.45 -6.72 -1.01
N ASN A 52 -0.46 -7.68 -0.86
CA ASN A 52 -0.17 -9.10 -1.10
C ASN A 52 0.28 -9.37 -2.54
N LYS A 53 -0.38 -8.73 -3.52
CA LYS A 53 -0.03 -8.88 -4.93
C LYS A 53 1.38 -8.35 -5.20
N THR A 54 1.72 -7.17 -4.69
CA THR A 54 3.06 -6.59 -4.87
C THR A 54 4.12 -7.39 -4.14
N PHE A 55 3.86 -7.85 -2.91
CA PHE A 55 4.76 -8.75 -2.18
C PHE A 55 5.08 -10.01 -2.97
N ALA A 56 4.05 -10.66 -3.55
CA ALA A 56 4.23 -11.83 -4.40
C ALA A 56 5.04 -11.53 -5.68
N MET A 57 5.00 -10.29 -6.19
CA MET A 57 5.81 -9.87 -7.34
C MET A 57 7.27 -9.61 -6.97
N ILE A 58 7.56 -9.16 -5.74
CA ILE A 58 8.94 -8.88 -5.29
C ILE A 58 9.75 -10.18 -5.16
N GLY A 59 9.15 -11.26 -4.67
CA GLY A 59 9.84 -12.54 -4.45
C GLY A 59 10.63 -13.06 -5.66
N PRO A 60 10.05 -13.16 -6.87
CA PRO A 60 10.79 -13.50 -8.08
C PRO A 60 11.93 -12.52 -8.41
N LEU A 61 11.73 -11.21 -8.22
CA LEU A 61 12.74 -10.19 -8.52
C LEU A 61 14.01 -10.36 -7.67
N VAL A 62 13.85 -10.71 -6.39
CA VAL A 62 14.96 -11.05 -5.49
C VAL A 62 15.79 -12.24 -6.00
N ASN A 63 15.11 -13.25 -6.55
CA ASN A 63 15.74 -14.51 -6.95
C ASN A 63 16.38 -14.44 -8.34
N GLU A 64 15.78 -13.67 -9.25
CA GLU A 64 16.16 -13.63 -10.67
C GLU A 64 17.19 -12.55 -10.98
N THR A 65 17.33 -11.52 -10.13
CA THR A 65 18.31 -10.46 -10.37
C THR A 65 19.75 -10.95 -10.22
N ALA A 66 20.59 -10.62 -11.20
CA ALA A 66 22.02 -10.87 -11.17
C ALA A 66 22.83 -9.70 -10.60
N ASP A 67 22.22 -8.52 -10.45
CA ASP A 67 22.86 -7.34 -9.88
C ASP A 67 22.82 -7.41 -8.34
N PRO A 68 23.98 -7.55 -7.66
CA PRO A 68 24.03 -7.64 -6.21
C PRO A 68 23.48 -6.40 -5.50
N LYS A 69 23.62 -5.20 -6.09
CA LYS A 69 23.06 -3.98 -5.50
C LYS A 69 21.55 -4.01 -5.55
N LEU A 70 20.99 -4.38 -6.71
CA LEU A 70 19.55 -4.47 -6.90
C LEU A 70 18.94 -5.59 -6.07
N LYS A 71 19.67 -6.70 -5.87
CA LYS A 71 19.27 -7.78 -4.96
C LYS A 71 19.03 -7.28 -3.55
N VAL A 72 19.97 -6.51 -2.99
CA VAL A 72 19.83 -5.93 -1.64
C VAL A 72 18.61 -5.01 -1.53
N GLN A 73 18.31 -4.23 -2.58
CA GLN A 73 17.12 -3.37 -2.56
C GLN A 73 15.82 -4.17 -2.66
N TYR A 74 15.77 -5.22 -3.49
CA TYR A 74 14.61 -6.10 -3.53
C TYR A 74 14.42 -6.88 -2.22
N ASP A 75 15.50 -7.29 -1.55
CA ASP A 75 15.43 -7.91 -0.22
C ASP A 75 14.86 -6.93 0.82
N LEU A 76 15.23 -5.64 0.77
CA LEU A 76 14.64 -4.61 1.62
C LEU A 76 13.15 -4.44 1.33
N CYS A 77 12.79 -4.25 0.06
CA CYS A 77 11.40 -4.17 -0.37
C CYS A 77 10.59 -5.38 0.08
N SER A 78 11.13 -6.59 -0.04
CA SER A 78 10.46 -7.82 0.41
C SER A 78 10.12 -7.76 1.90
N GLN A 79 11.05 -7.32 2.75
CA GLN A 79 10.84 -7.18 4.19
C GLN A 79 9.79 -6.11 4.54
N LEU A 80 9.85 -4.95 3.88
CA LEU A 80 8.89 -3.87 4.09
C LEU A 80 7.47 -4.29 3.69
N TYR A 81 7.32 -4.97 2.54
CA TYR A 81 6.03 -5.46 2.09
C TYR A 81 5.49 -6.62 2.97
N ASP A 82 6.34 -7.52 3.47
CA ASP A 82 5.94 -8.56 4.43
C ASP A 82 5.42 -7.94 5.74
N SER A 83 6.14 -6.94 6.27
CA SER A 83 5.72 -6.14 7.42
C SER A 83 4.35 -5.48 7.20
N ASN A 84 4.17 -4.86 6.03
CA ASN A 84 2.91 -4.21 5.67
C ASN A 84 1.75 -5.20 5.51
N VAL A 85 1.97 -6.39 4.96
CA VAL A 85 0.94 -7.44 4.91
C VAL A 85 0.49 -7.77 6.34
N ALA A 86 1.42 -8.00 7.27
CA ALA A 86 1.09 -8.27 8.67
C ALA A 86 0.38 -7.09 9.37
N ALA A 87 0.77 -5.85 9.07
CA ALA A 87 0.13 -4.64 9.59
C ALA A 87 -1.32 -4.50 9.11
N ILE A 88 -1.58 -4.73 7.82
CA ILE A 88 -2.92 -4.68 7.23
C ILE A 88 -3.82 -5.79 7.78
N GLU A 89 -3.27 -7.00 7.98
CA GLU A 89 -4.00 -8.08 8.66
C GLU A 89 -4.40 -7.68 10.09
N SER A 90 -3.49 -7.02 10.82
CA SER A 90 -3.74 -6.50 12.17
C SER A 90 -4.78 -5.37 12.16
N ALA A 91 -4.77 -4.50 11.15
CA ALA A 91 -5.72 -3.40 11.00
C ALA A 91 -7.18 -3.88 10.94
N LYS A 92 -7.44 -5.09 10.42
CA LYS A 92 -8.78 -5.71 10.44
C LYS A 92 -9.30 -5.94 11.87
N ASN A 93 -8.44 -6.29 12.81
CA ASN A 93 -8.81 -6.49 14.21
C ASN A 93 -8.98 -5.16 14.95
N VAL A 94 -8.09 -4.21 14.68
CA VAL A 94 -8.16 -2.84 15.20
C VAL A 94 -9.44 -2.13 14.73
N TRP A 95 -9.82 -2.32 13.46
CA TRP A 95 -11.08 -1.84 12.89
C TRP A 95 -12.30 -2.40 13.61
N LYS A 96 -12.32 -3.71 13.89
CA LYS A 96 -13.42 -4.34 14.67
C LYS A 96 -13.51 -3.77 16.10
N ALA A 97 -12.37 -3.38 16.68
CA ALA A 97 -12.31 -2.75 17.99
C ALA A 97 -12.70 -1.25 17.97
N GLY A 98 -12.92 -0.66 16.78
CA GLY A 98 -13.27 0.75 16.62
C GLY A 98 -12.12 1.73 16.89
N ASN A 99 -10.86 1.26 16.88
CA ASN A 99 -9.71 2.10 17.18
C ASN A 99 -9.12 2.70 15.90
N TYR A 100 -9.78 3.72 15.35
CA TYR A 100 -9.41 4.31 14.06
C TYR A 100 -8.10 5.09 14.08
N LEU A 101 -7.65 5.58 15.24
CA LEU A 101 -6.36 6.25 15.37
C LEU A 101 -5.19 5.30 15.08
N ILE A 102 -5.25 4.08 15.62
CA ILE A 102 -4.22 3.06 15.32
C ILE A 102 -4.26 2.68 13.84
N ILE A 103 -5.43 2.67 13.18
CA ILE A 103 -5.51 2.39 11.73
C ILE A 103 -4.81 3.48 10.93
N ILE A 104 -4.95 4.75 11.33
CA ILE A 104 -4.25 5.87 10.70
C ILE A 104 -2.74 5.69 10.85
N ASP A 105 -2.24 5.45 12.06
CA ASP A 105 -0.81 5.22 12.31
C ASP A 105 -0.27 4.03 11.48
N MET A 106 -1.03 2.93 11.40
CA MET A 106 -0.67 1.77 10.58
C MET A 106 -0.64 2.09 9.09
N ALA A 107 -1.58 2.90 8.59
CA ALA A 107 -1.63 3.32 7.20
C ALA A 107 -0.45 4.24 6.84
N GLU A 108 -0.10 5.18 7.71
CA GLU A 108 1.09 6.05 7.55
C GLU A 108 2.38 5.24 7.53
N GLY A 109 2.51 4.23 8.39
CA GLY A 109 3.61 3.28 8.36
C GLY A 109 3.69 2.54 7.01
N CYS A 110 2.56 2.03 6.52
CA CYS A 110 2.51 1.34 5.23
C CYS A 110 2.93 2.25 4.06
N LEU A 111 2.51 3.51 4.06
CA LEU A 111 2.88 4.48 3.04
C LEU A 111 4.38 4.80 3.08
N THR A 112 4.95 4.94 4.28
CA THR A 112 6.39 5.15 4.48
C THR A 112 7.18 3.97 3.92
N ASP A 113 6.82 2.75 4.30
CA ASP A 113 7.46 1.51 3.83
C ASP A 113 7.35 1.34 2.29
N CYS A 114 6.25 1.77 1.68
CA CYS A 114 6.12 1.79 0.22
C CYS A 114 7.09 2.78 -0.43
N SER A 115 7.19 4.00 0.12
CA SER A 115 8.10 5.04 -0.36
C SER A 115 9.56 4.61 -0.22
N ASP A 116 9.93 4.03 0.92
CA ASP A 116 11.29 3.57 1.19
C ASP A 116 11.73 2.48 0.19
N CYS A 117 10.81 1.57 -0.18
CA CYS A 117 11.07 0.59 -1.23
C CYS A 117 11.26 1.25 -2.62
N GLU A 118 10.42 2.23 -2.98
CA GLU A 118 10.54 2.94 -4.26
C GLU A 118 11.88 3.71 -4.35
N ASP A 119 12.26 4.39 -3.28
CA ASP A 119 13.53 5.12 -3.19
C ASP A 119 14.73 4.16 -3.29
N ALA A 120 14.68 3.03 -2.59
CA ALA A 120 15.70 1.99 -2.65
C ALA A 120 15.94 1.51 -4.09
N ILE A 121 14.87 1.20 -4.83
CA ILE A 121 14.96 0.74 -6.22
C ILE A 121 15.46 1.87 -7.15
N SER A 122 14.96 3.10 -6.96
CA SER A 122 15.33 4.25 -7.79
C SER A 122 16.81 4.64 -7.64
N ILE A 123 17.35 4.57 -6.43
CA ILE A 123 18.78 4.78 -6.16
C ILE A 123 19.61 3.70 -6.87
N ALA A 124 19.21 2.43 -6.82
CA ALA A 124 19.92 1.38 -7.54
C ALA A 124 19.89 1.58 -9.07
N ALA A 125 18.74 2.00 -9.62
CA ALA A 125 18.57 2.22 -11.06
C ALA A 125 19.38 3.43 -11.60
N SER A 126 19.54 4.48 -10.79
CA SER A 126 20.27 5.70 -11.17
C SER A 126 21.81 5.53 -11.16
N PHE A 127 22.33 4.47 -10.53
CA PHE A 127 23.74 4.10 -10.57
C PHE A 127 23.95 2.75 -11.28
N PRO A 128 23.73 2.67 -12.61
CA PRO A 128 24.03 1.46 -13.35
C PRO A 128 25.52 1.16 -13.24
N SER A 129 25.86 -0.06 -12.82
CA SER A 129 27.23 -0.55 -12.77
C SER A 129 27.82 -0.57 -14.19
N GLY A 130 28.60 0.47 -14.49
CA GLY A 130 29.21 0.70 -15.79
C GLY A 130 30.57 1.38 -15.68
N THR A 131 31.49 0.80 -14.90
CA THR A 131 32.94 0.94 -15.14
C THR A 131 33.56 -0.43 -15.02
N LYS A 132 33.68 -1.12 -16.17
CA LYS A 132 34.71 -2.15 -16.33
C LYS A 132 36.05 -1.41 -16.35
N GLU A 133 36.93 -1.74 -15.41
CA GLU A 133 38.37 -1.54 -15.56
C GLU A 133 38.92 -2.42 -16.69
#